data_AF-A0A4U5JC80-F1
#
_entry.id   AF-A0A4U5JC80-F1
#
_cell.length_a   1.000
_cell.length_b   1.000
_cell.length_c   1.000
_cell.angle_alpha   90.00
_cell.angle_beta   90.00
_cell.angle_gamma   90.00
#
_symmetry.space_group_name_H-M   'P 1'
#
loop_
_entity.id
_entity.type
_entity.pdbx_description
1 polymer ?
#
loop_
_entity_poly.entity_id
_entity_poly.type
_entity_poly.pdbx_seq_one_letter_code
_entity_poly.pdbx_strand_id
1 'polypeptide(L)' 'MLLFGVFGAIGVYEQGIEAMEQWHLFFEPTIVGTAAGMVEAAVASFVLVYAFAWLYNSFTR' A
#
# COMPACT_ATOMS: atom_id res chain seq x y z
N MET A 1 -5.09 1.75 4.23
CA MET A 1 -5.75 2.32 3.04
C MET A 1 -7.24 2.49 3.22
N LEU A 2 -8.06 1.44 3.36
CA LEU A 2 -9.53 1.59 3.48
C LEU A 2 -9.98 2.56 4.58
N LEU A 3 -9.43 2.44 5.80
CA LEU A 3 -9.74 3.37 6.89
C LEU A 3 -9.31 4.81 6.56
N PHE A 4 -8.12 5.01 6.00
CA PHE A 4 -7.64 6.34 5.59
C PHE A 4 -8.38 6.92 4.39
N GLY A 5 -8.92 6.10 3.48
CA GLY A 5 -9.79 6.55 2.40
C GLY A 5 -11.13 7.04 2.93
N VAL A 6 -11.72 6.35 3.92
CA VAL A 6 -12.98 6.78 4.57
C VAL A 6 -12.76 8.02 5.45
N PHE A 7 -11.71 8.04 6.27
CA PHE A 7 -11.40 9.18 7.14
C PHE A 7 -10.90 10.40 6.36
N GLY A 8 -10.18 10.20 5.26
CA GLY A 8 -9.76 11.27 4.37
C GLY A 8 -10.90 11.92 3.61
N ALA A 9 -11.91 11.17 3.22
CA ALA A 9 -13.13 11.73 2.62
C ALA A 9 -13.88 12.70 3.56
N ILE A 10 -13.68 12.60 4.89
CA ILE A 10 -14.28 13.49 5.89
C ILE A 10 -13.29 14.51 6.47
N GLY A 11 -12.08 14.63 5.92
CA GLY A 11 -11.08 15.62 6.34
C GLY A 11 -10.41 15.34 7.69
N VAL A 12 -10.39 14.09 8.14
CA VAL A 12 -9.77 13.68 9.41
C VAL A 12 -8.53 12.83 9.12
N TYR A 13 -7.48 12.97 9.94
CA TYR A 13 -6.20 12.27 9.79
C TYR A 13 -5.37 12.69 8.56
N GLU A 14 -5.34 13.99 8.22
CA GLU A 14 -4.54 14.55 7.11
C GLU A 14 -3.07 14.09 7.13
N GLN A 15 -2.41 14.09 8.29
CA GLN A 15 -1.02 13.61 8.41
C GLN A 15 -0.86 12.12 8.06
N GLY A 16 -1.88 11.29 8.36
CA GLY A 16 -1.88 9.87 8.00
C GLY A 16 -2.16 9.63 6.52
N ILE A 17 -2.87 10.56 5.87
CA ILE A 17 -3.17 10.53 4.44
C ILE A 17 -1.95 10.98 3.65
N GLU A 18 -1.28 12.07 4.05
CA GLU A 18 0.00 12.50 3.45
C GLU A 18 1.04 11.37 3.51
N ALA A 19 1.13 10.68 4.65
CA ALA A 19 1.99 9.51 4.75
C ALA A 19 1.54 8.38 3.79
N MET A 20 0.25 8.12 3.64
CA MET A 20 -0.21 7.09 2.69
C MET A 20 0.04 7.49 1.24
N GLU A 21 -0.15 8.75 0.85
CA GLU A 21 0.13 9.28 -0.48
C GLU A 21 1.63 9.26 -0.81
N GLN A 22 2.49 9.50 0.19
CA GLN A 22 3.94 9.39 0.01
C GLN A 22 4.39 7.94 -0.22
N TRP A 23 3.77 6.98 0.46
CA TRP A 23 4.20 5.57 0.44
C TRP A 23 3.52 4.73 -0.64
N HIS A 24 2.43 5.22 -1.23
CA HIS A 24 1.65 4.50 -2.23
C HIS A 24 1.34 5.41 -3.43
N LEU A 25 1.98 5.14 -4.55
CA LEU A 25 1.94 5.98 -5.76
C LEU A 25 0.52 6.14 -6.32
N PHE A 26 -0.34 5.15 -6.11
CA PHE A 26 -1.70 5.16 -6.62
C PHE A 26 -2.75 5.44 -5.54
N PHE A 27 -2.33 5.74 -4.31
CA PHE A 27 -3.27 6.06 -3.25
C PHE A 27 -3.72 7.52 -3.33
N GLU A 28 -5.03 7.71 -3.36
CA GLU A 28 -5.70 8.98 -3.10
C GLU A 28 -6.91 8.70 -2.19
N PRO A 29 -7.36 9.67 -1.37
CA PRO A 29 -8.54 9.55 -0.52
C PRO A 29 -9.87 9.60 -1.31
N THR A 30 -9.89 8.97 -2.49
CA THR A 30 -11.07 8.67 -3.31
C THR A 30 -11.31 7.16 -3.33
N ILE A 31 -12.54 6.73 -3.68
CA ILE A 31 -12.88 5.30 -3.75
C ILE A 31 -11.95 4.57 -4.73
N VAL A 32 -11.69 5.18 -5.89
CA VAL A 32 -10.85 4.60 -6.94
C VAL A 32 -9.38 4.58 -6.53
N GLY A 33 -8.85 5.68 -5.98
CA GLY A 33 -7.46 5.76 -5.52
C GLY A 33 -7.18 4.83 -4.34
N THR A 34 -8.13 4.70 -3.40
CA THR A 34 -8.00 3.76 -2.29
C THR A 34 -7.96 2.31 -2.79
N ALA A 35 -8.81 1.95 -3.76
CA ALA A 35 -8.79 0.62 -4.36
C ALA A 35 -7.50 0.36 -5.16
N ALA A 36 -7.01 1.34 -5.92
CA ALA A 36 -5.77 1.25 -6.68
C ALA A 36 -4.56 1.06 -5.76
N GLY A 37 -4.46 1.86 -4.69
CA GLY A 37 -3.44 1.69 -3.66
C GLY A 37 -3.49 0.29 -3.02
N MET A 38 -4.69 -0.26 -2.78
CA MET A 38 -4.82 -1.61 -2.19
C MET A 38 -4.25 -2.69 -3.11
N VAL A 39 -4.51 -2.58 -4.41
CA VAL A 39 -3.95 -3.49 -5.42
C VAL A 39 -2.44 -3.32 -5.50
N GLU A 40 -1.94 -2.09 -5.53
CA GLU A 40 -0.51 -1.78 -5.52
C GLU A 40 0.19 -2.44 -4.32
N ALA A 41 -0.33 -2.23 -3.11
CA ALA A 41 0.23 -2.80 -1.89
C ALA A 41 0.21 -4.35 -1.91
N ALA A 42 -0.85 -4.97 -2.43
CA ALA A 42 -0.94 -6.42 -2.57
C ALA A 42 0.10 -6.98 -3.54
N VAL A 43 0.29 -6.33 -4.69
CA VAL A 43 1.29 -6.74 -5.69
C VAL A 43 2.71 -6.51 -5.18
N ALA A 44 3.00 -5.35 -4.61
CA ALA A 44 4.33 -5.02 -4.09
C ALA A 44 4.74 -5.95 -2.94
N SER A 45 3.83 -6.24 -2.00
CA SER A 45 4.09 -7.17 -0.91
C SER A 45 4.31 -8.59 -1.42
N PHE A 46 3.52 -9.06 -2.40
CA PHE A 46 3.74 -10.36 -3.02
C PHE A 46 5.12 -10.46 -3.66
N VAL A 47 5.51 -9.46 -4.47
CA VAL A 47 6.82 -9.43 -5.13
C VAL A 47 7.96 -9.44 -4.11
N LEU A 48 7.88 -8.63 -3.05
CA LEU A 48 8.89 -8.57 -2.01
C LEU A 48 9.02 -9.89 -1.25
N VAL A 49 7.91 -10.48 -0.81
CA VAL A 49 7.92 -11.75 -0.07
C VAL A 49 8.42 -12.88 -0.95
N TYR A 50 7.99 -12.94 -2.21
CA TYR A 50 8.46 -13.92 -3.17
C TYR A 50 9.97 -13.80 -3.41
N ALA A 51 10.47 -12.59 -3.66
CA ALA A 51 11.89 -12.35 -3.86
C ALA A 51 12.71 -12.73 -2.62
N PHE A 52 12.20 -12.42 -1.42
CA PHE A 52 12.85 -12.79 -0.17
C PHE A 52 12.90 -14.31 0.04
N ALA A 53 11.79 -15.01 -0.22
CA ALA A 53 11.74 -16.47 -0.14
C ALA A 53 12.67 -17.13 -1.17
N TRP A 54 12.70 -16.61 -2.40
CA TRP A 54 13.60 -17.06 -3.44
C TRP A 54 15.07 -16.87 -3.04
N LEU A 55 15.42 -15.70 -2.49
CA LEU A 55 16.76 -15.38 -2.02
C LEU A 55 17.17 -16.31 -0.87
N TYR A 56 16.30 -16.47 0.13
CA TYR A 56 16.52 -17.39 1.26
C TYR A 56 16.76 -18.83 0.78
N ASN A 57 15.93 -19.33 -0.12
CA ASN A 57 16.07 -20.66 -0.69
C ASN A 57 17.34 -20.81 -1.54
N SER A 58 17.84 -19.73 -2.16
CA SER A 58 19.08 -19.76 -2.93
C SER A 58 20.32 -19.87 -2.04
N PHE A 59 20.26 -19.41 -0.78
CA PHE A 59 21.37 -19.52 0.18
C PHE A 59 21.32 -20.78 1.05
N THR A 60 20.14 -21.37 1.21
CA THR A 60 19.93 -22.56 2.06
C THR A 60 19.91 -23.87 1.28
N ARG A 61 19.99 -23.81 -0.05
CA ARG A 61 20.08 -24.97 -0.95
C ARG A 61 21.51 -25.17 -1.43
#